data_AF-A0A7S0EFB1-F1
#
_entry.id   AF-A0A7S0EFB1-F1
#
_cell.length_a   1.000
_cell.length_b   1.000
_cell.length_c   1.000
_cell.angle_alpha   90.00
_cell.angle_beta   90.00
_cell.angle_gamma   90.00
#
_symmetry.space_group_name_H-M   'P 1'
#
loop_
_entity.id
_entity.type
_entity.pdbx_description
1 polymer ?
#
loop_
_entity_poly.entity_id
_entity_poly.type
_entity_poly.pdbx_seq_one_letter_code
_entity_poly.pdbx_strand_id
1 'polypeptide(L)'
;SFISTVLFVPVNTSWYKPAVPVNPYMVQEQGSSQSSVVKLAFPHDRCKTVHFVRHAEATSNEAAKGLQGEARNAAYDDPRWFDARLSPEGQEQCKNLFANSQDITFSLAIVSPLTRALQTIKLGLHVPEDIPVLALETARERKGLHPCDSRRAKETLQLEYPDIDFSAVPDGEDSFLTKILGGTFDRRETDEELDQRIQDTLSFIAKREEKEILFVGHSSFFQRMFEAHIGWDRDSYGPTWLENAELRSVNLVLR
;
A
#
# COMPACT_ATOMS: atom_id res chain seq x y z
N SER A 1 5.19 -24.92 21.87
CA SER A 1 4.04 -24.13 21.40
C SER A 1 3.96 -22.85 22.19
N PHE A 2 4.54 -21.76 21.68
CA PHE A 2 4.35 -20.42 22.24
C PHE A 2 4.04 -19.49 21.08
N ILE A 3 2.79 -19.07 21.00
CA ILE A 3 2.32 -18.01 20.10
C ILE A 3 2.70 -16.71 20.80
N SER A 4 3.65 -15.98 20.23
CA SER A 4 4.04 -14.67 20.77
C SER A 4 3.23 -13.60 20.06
N THR A 5 2.22 -13.06 20.74
CA THR A 5 1.42 -11.92 20.29
C THR A 5 2.29 -10.67 20.19
N VAL A 6 2.28 -10.02 19.04
CA VAL A 6 3.08 -8.82 18.75
C VAL A 6 2.22 -7.57 18.99
N LEU A 7 2.63 -6.73 19.94
CA LEU A 7 2.10 -5.37 20.12
C LEU A 7 3.01 -4.34 19.42
N PHE A 8 2.40 -3.47 18.63
CA PHE A 8 2.99 -2.25 18.05
C PHE A 8 2.42 -1.01 18.75
N VAL A 9 3.27 0.01 18.95
CA VAL A 9 2.92 1.29 19.60
C VAL A 9 3.31 2.42 18.64
N PRO A 10 2.39 3.30 18.22
CA PRO A 10 2.74 4.46 17.39
C PRO A 10 3.39 5.56 18.24
N VAL A 11 4.40 6.24 17.67
CA VAL A 11 5.12 7.37 18.29
C VAL A 11 4.61 8.68 17.67
N ASN A 12 4.15 9.59 18.53
CA ASN A 12 3.54 10.87 18.20
C ASN A 12 4.60 11.93 17.83
N THR A 13 4.40 12.70 16.75
CA THR A 13 5.23 13.88 16.41
C THR A 13 4.39 15.15 16.37
N SER A 14 4.75 16.11 17.22
CA SER A 14 4.12 17.41 17.40
C SER A 14 4.43 18.39 16.27
N TRP A 15 3.44 19.19 15.86
CA TRP A 15 3.60 20.31 14.93
C TRP A 15 3.70 21.67 15.64
N TYR A 16 4.54 22.52 15.05
CA TYR A 16 4.88 23.90 15.39
C TYR A 16 3.72 24.88 15.12
N LYS A 17 3.52 25.90 15.96
CA LYS A 17 2.69 27.11 15.68
C LYS A 17 3.44 28.37 16.13
N PRO A 18 3.42 29.49 15.36
CA PRO A 18 4.12 30.72 15.73
C PRO A 18 3.32 31.64 16.68
N ALA A 19 4.05 32.60 17.25
CA ALA A 19 3.85 33.34 18.51
C ALA A 19 2.66 34.33 18.63
N VAL A 20 2.27 34.58 19.90
CA VAL A 20 1.65 35.81 20.41
C VAL A 20 2.35 36.19 21.74
N PRO A 21 2.72 37.47 22.00
CA PRO A 21 3.53 37.83 23.16
C PRO A 21 2.66 38.26 24.36
N VAL A 22 3.00 37.81 25.58
CA VAL A 22 2.54 38.45 26.82
C VAL A 22 3.59 38.36 27.95
N ASN A 23 3.68 39.47 28.67
CA ASN A 23 4.72 39.98 29.60
C ASN A 23 4.73 39.29 30.99
N PRO A 24 5.67 39.58 31.93
CA PRO A 24 6.39 38.55 32.70
C PRO A 24 6.34 38.85 34.21
N TYR A 25 5.43 38.27 34.99
CA TYR A 25 5.55 38.34 36.45
C TYR A 25 5.06 37.04 37.11
N MET A 26 6.04 36.20 37.44
CA MET A 26 6.20 35.43 38.68
C MET A 26 4.94 34.92 39.40
N VAL A 27 4.73 33.61 39.37
CA VAL A 27 4.28 32.84 40.56
C VAL A 27 5.15 31.58 40.67
N GLN A 28 5.65 31.37 41.89
CA GLN A 28 6.59 30.34 42.30
C GLN A 28 5.97 28.93 42.38
N GLU A 29 6.84 27.98 42.02
CA GLU A 29 7.11 26.69 42.67
C GLU A 29 6.14 25.50 42.63
N GLN A 30 6.81 24.36 42.38
CA GLN A 30 6.52 22.99 42.78
C GLN A 30 5.58 22.17 41.90
N GLY A 31 6.22 21.46 40.97
CA GLY A 31 5.70 20.32 40.25
C GLY A 31 6.72 19.87 39.23
N SER A 32 7.80 19.22 39.68
CA SER A 32 8.74 18.52 38.78
C SER A 32 8.02 17.32 38.16
N SER A 33 7.11 17.58 37.23
CA SER A 33 6.74 16.62 36.21
C SER A 33 7.98 16.45 35.35
N GLN A 34 8.86 15.51 35.72
CA GLN A 34 9.81 14.93 34.78
C GLN A 34 8.99 14.57 33.54
N SER A 35 9.10 15.38 32.49
CA SER A 35 8.65 14.96 31.17
C SER A 35 9.37 13.65 30.93
N SER A 36 8.62 12.55 30.93
CA SER A 36 9.16 11.24 30.61
C SER A 36 9.76 11.36 29.22
N VAL A 37 11.08 11.52 29.17
CA VAL A 37 11.85 11.37 27.93
C VAL A 37 11.37 10.06 27.33
N VAL A 38 10.90 10.12 26.09
CA VAL A 38 10.29 9.01 25.36
C VAL A 38 11.14 7.76 25.56
N LYS A 39 10.61 6.74 26.23
CA LYS A 39 11.31 5.49 26.56
C LYS A 39 11.42 4.52 25.37
N LEU A 40 11.03 4.96 24.18
CA LEU A 40 10.98 4.13 22.98
C LEU A 40 11.98 4.66 21.96
N ALA A 41 13.13 4.02 21.88
CA ALA A 41 14.13 4.22 20.82
C ALA A 41 14.21 2.94 20.00
N PHE A 42 14.14 3.08 18.68
CA PHE A 42 14.32 1.96 17.76
C PHE A 42 15.64 2.12 17.01
N PRO A 43 16.44 1.03 16.91
CA PRO A 43 17.64 1.05 16.08
C PRO A 43 17.32 1.48 14.65
N HIS A 44 18.09 2.42 14.09
CA HIS A 44 17.84 2.99 12.76
C HIS A 44 17.88 1.92 11.65
N ASP A 45 18.69 0.89 11.82
CA ASP A 45 18.76 -0.26 10.93
C ASP A 45 17.43 -1.05 10.85
N ARG A 46 16.59 -0.95 11.88
CA ARG A 46 15.25 -1.59 11.97
C ARG A 46 14.10 -0.69 11.54
N CYS A 47 14.37 0.57 11.20
CA CYS A 47 13.38 1.51 10.74
C CYS A 47 13.43 1.64 9.22
N LYS A 48 12.24 1.74 8.61
CA LYS A 48 12.07 2.07 7.19
C LYS A 48 10.91 3.03 7.01
N THR A 49 11.06 4.01 6.14
CA THR A 49 9.96 4.82 5.65
C THR A 49 9.35 4.11 4.45
N VAL A 50 8.03 3.91 4.47
CA VAL A 50 7.30 3.33 3.33
C VAL A 50 6.23 4.30 2.86
N HIS A 51 6.29 4.68 1.58
CA HIS A 51 5.31 5.51 0.90
C HIS A 51 4.29 4.61 0.22
N PHE A 52 3.16 4.35 0.88
CA PHE A 52 2.08 3.54 0.34
C PHE A 52 1.27 4.35 -0.66
N VAL A 53 1.03 3.80 -1.85
CA VAL A 53 0.19 4.42 -2.88
C VAL A 53 -0.85 3.40 -3.33
N ARG A 54 -2.13 3.68 -3.12
CA ARG A 54 -3.19 2.85 -3.72
C ARG A 54 -3.30 3.19 -5.20
N HIS A 55 -3.48 2.17 -6.05
CA HIS A 55 -3.73 2.39 -7.47
C HIS A 55 -4.89 3.38 -7.73
N ALA A 56 -4.79 4.14 -8.83
CA ALA A 56 -5.86 5.02 -9.29
C ALA A 56 -7.10 4.23 -9.77
N GLU A 57 -8.22 4.90 -10.02
CA GLU A 57 -9.48 4.24 -10.43
C GLU A 57 -9.28 3.34 -11.66
N ALA A 58 -9.65 2.07 -11.56
CA ALA A 58 -9.69 1.14 -12.67
C ALA A 58 -11.07 1.11 -13.34
N THR A 59 -11.16 0.64 -14.58
CA THR A 59 -12.44 0.46 -15.28
C THR A 59 -13.41 -0.44 -14.51
N SER A 60 -12.89 -1.40 -13.74
CA SER A 60 -13.70 -2.23 -12.85
C SER A 60 -14.28 -1.43 -11.67
N ASN A 61 -13.54 -0.46 -11.12
CA ASN A 61 -14.03 0.42 -10.06
C ASN A 61 -15.10 1.37 -10.58
N GLU A 62 -14.89 1.93 -11.77
CA GLU A 62 -15.87 2.75 -12.47
C GLU A 62 -17.19 1.99 -12.67
N ALA A 63 -17.12 0.74 -13.14
CA ALA A 63 -18.29 -0.11 -13.34
C ALA A 63 -19.07 -0.40 -12.03
N ALA A 64 -18.35 -0.46 -10.91
CA ALA A 64 -18.94 -0.71 -9.59
C ALA A 64 -19.35 0.58 -8.84
N LYS A 65 -19.15 1.76 -9.44
CA LYS A 65 -19.36 3.06 -8.79
C LYS A 65 -20.83 3.31 -8.51
N GLY A 66 -21.14 3.72 -7.29
CA GLY A 66 -22.53 3.95 -6.83
C GLY A 66 -23.34 2.68 -6.55
N LEU A 67 -22.80 1.49 -6.85
CA LEU A 67 -23.43 0.21 -6.51
C LEU A 67 -23.06 -0.24 -5.09
N GLN A 68 -23.94 -1.02 -4.47
CA GLN A 68 -23.74 -1.57 -3.13
C GLN A 68 -24.13 -3.06 -3.07
N GLY A 69 -23.64 -3.75 -2.04
CA GLY A 69 -23.97 -5.16 -1.76
C GLY A 69 -23.72 -6.08 -2.96
N GLU A 70 -24.68 -6.96 -3.23
CA GLU A 70 -24.62 -7.94 -4.31
C GLU A 70 -24.48 -7.31 -5.69
N ALA A 71 -25.15 -6.18 -5.95
CA ALA A 71 -25.06 -5.48 -7.22
C ALA A 71 -23.63 -4.98 -7.50
N ARG A 72 -22.94 -4.50 -6.47
CA ARG A 72 -21.53 -4.09 -6.58
C ARG A 72 -20.63 -5.27 -6.87
N ASN A 73 -20.84 -6.39 -6.18
CA ASN A 73 -20.06 -7.61 -6.40
C ASN A 73 -20.26 -8.14 -7.82
N ALA A 74 -21.51 -8.20 -8.29
CA ALA A 74 -21.83 -8.65 -9.65
C ALA A 74 -21.21 -7.76 -10.74
N ALA A 75 -21.07 -6.45 -10.50
CA ALA A 75 -20.41 -5.55 -11.44
C ALA A 75 -18.92 -5.89 -11.68
N TYR A 76 -18.27 -6.51 -10.69
CA TYR A 76 -16.88 -6.96 -10.80
C TYR A 76 -16.72 -8.29 -11.52
N ASP A 77 -17.78 -9.09 -11.66
CA ASP A 77 -17.74 -10.44 -12.24
C ASP A 77 -17.70 -10.45 -13.78
N ASP A 78 -17.72 -9.29 -14.43
CA ASP A 78 -17.62 -9.19 -15.88
C ASP A 78 -16.19 -9.57 -16.36
N PRO A 79 -16.05 -10.59 -17.24
CA PRO A 79 -14.75 -11.00 -17.78
C PRO A 79 -13.97 -9.87 -18.49
N ARG A 80 -14.66 -8.82 -18.98
CA ARG A 80 -14.01 -7.64 -19.57
C ARG A 80 -13.12 -6.89 -18.60
N TRP A 81 -13.29 -7.11 -17.30
CA TRP A 81 -12.44 -6.54 -16.26
C TRP A 81 -11.22 -7.38 -15.91
N PHE A 82 -10.92 -8.44 -16.67
CA PHE A 82 -9.67 -9.18 -16.49
C PHE A 82 -8.46 -8.24 -16.49
N ASP A 83 -7.69 -8.27 -15.39
CA ASP A 83 -6.52 -7.43 -15.17
C ASP A 83 -6.77 -5.96 -15.54
N ALA A 84 -7.90 -5.43 -15.05
CA ALA A 84 -8.44 -4.13 -15.43
C ALA A 84 -7.38 -3.02 -15.45
N ARG A 85 -7.45 -2.20 -16.51
CA ARG A 85 -6.66 -0.97 -16.70
C ARG A 85 -7.28 0.20 -15.94
N LEU A 86 -6.53 1.29 -15.83
CA LEU A 86 -7.03 2.57 -15.33
C LEU A 86 -8.17 3.11 -16.22
N SER A 87 -9.20 3.67 -15.58
CA SER A 87 -10.24 4.44 -16.26
C SER A 87 -9.69 5.79 -16.72
N PRO A 88 -10.42 6.55 -17.56
CA PRO A 88 -10.05 7.94 -17.87
C PRO A 88 -9.91 8.82 -16.61
N GLU A 89 -10.81 8.65 -15.65
CA GLU A 89 -10.74 9.31 -14.34
C GLU A 89 -9.50 8.86 -13.56
N GLY A 90 -9.16 7.57 -13.58
CA GLY A 90 -7.93 7.07 -12.97
C GLY A 90 -6.65 7.69 -13.56
N GLN A 91 -6.64 7.99 -14.86
CA GLN A 91 -5.52 8.71 -15.48
C GLN A 91 -5.43 10.17 -15.00
N GLU A 92 -6.56 10.83 -14.76
CA GLU A 92 -6.58 12.18 -14.18
C GLU A 92 -6.11 12.17 -12.72
N GLN A 93 -6.54 11.18 -11.95
CA GLN A 93 -6.03 10.93 -10.60
C GLN A 93 -4.51 10.72 -10.60
N CYS A 94 -3.95 10.01 -11.58
CA CYS A 94 -2.50 9.89 -11.74
C CYS A 94 -1.83 11.25 -11.98
N LYS A 95 -2.37 12.13 -12.82
CA LYS A 95 -1.79 13.48 -13.01
C LYS A 95 -1.74 14.27 -11.70
N ASN A 96 -2.81 14.18 -10.91
CA ASN A 96 -2.87 14.83 -9.60
C ASN A 96 -1.85 14.21 -8.64
N LEU A 97 -1.75 12.88 -8.58
CA LEU A 97 -0.74 12.20 -7.76
C LEU A 97 0.67 12.64 -8.17
N PHE A 98 0.96 12.73 -9.47
CA PHE A 98 2.26 13.16 -9.98
C PHE A 98 2.58 14.57 -9.51
N ALA A 99 1.66 15.51 -9.67
CA ALA A 99 1.85 16.90 -9.28
C ALA A 99 2.10 17.08 -7.77
N ASN A 100 1.58 16.18 -6.92
CA ASN A 100 1.60 16.30 -5.46
C ASN A 100 2.56 15.32 -4.76
N SER A 101 3.35 14.55 -5.50
CA SER A 101 4.29 13.56 -4.94
C SER A 101 5.76 13.87 -5.25
N GLN A 102 6.08 15.09 -5.70
CA GLN A 102 7.45 15.45 -6.09
C GLN A 102 8.44 15.51 -4.91
N ASP A 103 7.94 15.67 -3.68
CA ASP A 103 8.76 15.82 -2.48
C ASP A 103 9.11 14.49 -1.80
N ILE A 104 8.58 13.35 -2.27
CA ILE A 104 8.93 12.05 -1.70
C ILE A 104 10.23 11.52 -2.30
N THR A 105 11.07 10.94 -1.45
CA THR A 105 12.29 10.25 -1.85
C THR A 105 12.19 8.77 -1.54
N PHE A 106 12.82 7.94 -2.37
CA PHE A 106 12.89 6.50 -2.16
C PHE A 106 14.04 5.94 -2.99
N SER A 107 14.61 4.82 -2.54
CA SER A 107 15.69 4.13 -3.27
C SER A 107 15.26 2.77 -3.83
N LEU A 108 13.99 2.39 -3.65
CA LEU A 108 13.34 1.22 -4.24
C LEU A 108 11.85 1.49 -4.39
N ALA A 109 11.29 1.09 -5.53
CA ALA A 109 9.85 1.00 -5.72
C ALA A 109 9.39 -0.45 -5.78
N ILE A 110 8.39 -0.79 -4.99
CA ILE A 110 7.67 -2.06 -5.04
C ILE A 110 6.29 -1.79 -5.62
N VAL A 111 5.88 -2.58 -6.61
CA VAL A 111 4.58 -2.46 -7.27
C VAL A 111 3.89 -3.81 -7.38
N SER A 112 2.57 -3.82 -7.26
CA SER A 112 1.79 -5.01 -7.58
C SER A 112 1.85 -5.34 -9.08
N PRO A 113 1.89 -6.63 -9.48
CA PRO A 113 1.88 -7.01 -10.90
C PRO A 113 0.51 -6.84 -11.59
N LEU A 114 -0.51 -6.30 -10.91
CA LEU A 114 -1.80 -6.01 -11.55
C LEU A 114 -1.71 -4.71 -12.37
N THR A 115 -2.26 -4.72 -13.59
CA THR A 115 -2.05 -3.67 -14.60
C THR A 115 -2.41 -2.28 -14.11
N ARG A 116 -3.52 -2.10 -13.38
CA ARG A 116 -3.87 -0.80 -12.77
C ARG A 116 -2.79 -0.23 -11.85
N ALA A 117 -2.07 -1.06 -11.10
CA ALA A 117 -0.98 -0.61 -10.23
C ALA A 117 0.27 -0.26 -11.04
N LEU A 118 0.60 -1.08 -12.05
CA LEU A 118 1.69 -0.80 -13.00
C LEU A 118 1.45 0.51 -13.76
N GLN A 119 0.24 0.77 -14.23
CA GLN A 119 -0.13 2.04 -14.86
C GLN A 119 -0.08 3.20 -13.85
N THR A 120 -0.50 2.98 -12.60
CA THR A 120 -0.45 4.04 -11.57
C THR A 120 0.98 4.49 -11.29
N ILE A 121 1.94 3.56 -11.13
CA ILE A 121 3.33 3.96 -10.91
C ILE A 121 3.92 4.68 -12.14
N LYS A 122 3.61 4.21 -13.35
CA LYS A 122 4.14 4.79 -14.59
C LYS A 122 3.58 6.17 -14.93
N LEU A 123 2.32 6.44 -14.61
CA LEU A 123 1.65 7.69 -14.95
C LEU A 123 1.58 8.67 -13.79
N GLY A 124 1.53 8.15 -12.57
CA GLY A 124 1.20 8.93 -11.38
C GLY A 124 2.40 9.29 -10.51
N LEU A 125 3.58 8.74 -10.75
CA LEU A 125 4.74 8.95 -9.89
C LEU A 125 5.98 9.26 -10.72
N HIS A 126 6.80 10.18 -10.22
CA HIS A 126 8.14 10.39 -10.77
C HIS A 126 9.09 9.36 -10.15
N VAL A 127 9.42 8.33 -10.91
CA VAL A 127 10.44 7.34 -10.54
C VAL A 127 11.71 7.64 -11.33
N PRO A 128 12.82 8.03 -10.68
CA PRO A 128 14.09 8.25 -11.36
C PRO A 128 14.59 6.97 -12.04
N GLU A 129 15.28 7.10 -13.18
CA GLU A 129 15.70 5.97 -14.02
C GLU A 129 16.66 4.99 -13.31
N ASP A 130 17.41 5.47 -12.33
CA ASP A 130 18.36 4.69 -11.54
C ASP A 130 17.72 3.96 -10.35
N ILE A 131 16.46 4.26 -10.05
CA ILE A 131 15.74 3.60 -8.95
C ILE A 131 15.09 2.31 -9.45
N PRO A 132 15.43 1.15 -8.86
CA PRO A 132 14.84 -0.12 -9.25
C PRO A 132 13.33 -0.14 -8.95
N VAL A 133 12.56 -0.66 -9.91
CA VAL A 133 11.14 -0.96 -9.75
C VAL A 133 10.93 -2.46 -9.79
N LEU A 134 10.43 -3.04 -8.71
CA LEU A 134 10.19 -4.47 -8.56
C LEU A 134 8.69 -4.76 -8.49
N ALA A 135 8.20 -5.58 -9.43
CA ALA A 135 6.89 -6.19 -9.34
C ALA A 135 6.93 -7.35 -8.33
N LEU A 136 6.07 -7.29 -7.31
CA LEU A 136 6.04 -8.27 -6.22
C LEU A 136 4.70 -9.03 -6.22
N GLU A 137 4.72 -10.34 -6.45
CA GLU A 137 3.50 -11.16 -6.52
C GLU A 137 2.66 -11.11 -5.24
N THR A 138 3.30 -10.96 -4.07
CA THR A 138 2.60 -10.87 -2.78
C THR A 138 1.89 -9.53 -2.58
N ALA A 139 2.14 -8.51 -3.41
CA ALA A 139 1.54 -7.18 -3.31
C ALA A 139 0.17 -7.03 -4.00
N ARG A 140 -0.39 -8.11 -4.54
CA ARG A 140 -1.69 -8.09 -5.25
C ARG A 140 -2.86 -7.73 -4.35
N GLU A 141 -3.96 -7.29 -4.96
CA GLU A 141 -5.26 -7.21 -4.26
C GLU A 141 -5.64 -8.58 -3.67
N ARG A 142 -6.58 -8.60 -2.73
CA ARG A 142 -7.14 -9.84 -2.20
C ARG A 142 -7.65 -10.73 -3.34
N LYS A 143 -7.11 -11.95 -3.45
CA LYS A 143 -7.22 -12.79 -4.66
C LYS A 143 -8.55 -13.54 -4.77
N GLY A 144 -8.85 -14.03 -5.98
CA GLY A 144 -9.60 -15.27 -6.19
C GLY A 144 -11.10 -15.16 -6.52
N LEU A 145 -11.72 -13.99 -6.44
CA LEU A 145 -13.15 -13.84 -6.73
C LEU A 145 -13.42 -13.21 -8.09
N HIS A 146 -12.87 -12.03 -8.35
CA HIS A 146 -13.21 -11.24 -9.53
C HIS A 146 -12.13 -11.30 -10.62
N PRO A 147 -12.51 -11.25 -11.91
CA PRO A 147 -11.59 -11.14 -13.04
C PRO A 147 -10.52 -10.05 -12.88
N CYS A 148 -10.87 -8.90 -12.31
CA CYS A 148 -9.91 -7.81 -12.09
C CYS A 148 -8.83 -8.12 -11.07
N ASP A 149 -9.02 -9.14 -10.22
CA ASP A 149 -8.02 -9.55 -9.24
C ASP A 149 -7.06 -10.60 -9.79
N SER A 150 -7.30 -11.09 -11.02
CA SER A 150 -6.39 -11.96 -11.77
C SER A 150 -5.41 -11.12 -12.59
N ARG A 151 -4.14 -11.54 -12.68
CA ARG A 151 -3.12 -10.89 -13.51
C ARG A 151 -3.02 -11.56 -14.88
N ARG A 152 -2.54 -10.83 -15.88
CA ARG A 152 -2.06 -11.43 -17.13
C ARG A 152 -0.78 -12.26 -16.90
N ALA A 153 -0.43 -13.06 -17.89
CA ALA A 153 0.84 -13.79 -17.89
C ALA A 153 2.02 -12.84 -17.68
N LYS A 154 3.02 -13.28 -16.91
CA LYS A 154 4.21 -12.47 -16.58
C LYS A 154 4.89 -11.92 -17.83
N GLU A 155 5.02 -12.75 -18.86
CA GLU A 155 5.70 -12.42 -20.12
C GLU A 155 4.95 -11.31 -20.85
N THR A 156 3.62 -11.30 -20.79
CA THR A 156 2.81 -10.22 -21.36
C THR A 156 3.05 -8.91 -20.61
N LEU A 157 3.14 -8.95 -19.28
CA LEU A 157 3.42 -7.78 -18.46
C LEU A 157 4.84 -7.26 -18.68
N GLN A 158 5.84 -8.16 -18.77
CA GLN A 158 7.24 -7.79 -19.04
C GLN A 158 7.41 -7.11 -20.39
N LEU A 159 6.68 -7.56 -21.43
CA LEU A 159 6.72 -6.90 -22.73
C LEU A 159 6.11 -5.49 -22.70
N GLU A 160 5.08 -5.28 -21.89
CA GLU A 160 4.41 -3.98 -21.78
C GLU A 160 5.15 -3.01 -20.83
N TYR A 161 5.84 -3.53 -19.82
CA TYR A 161 6.56 -2.77 -18.79
C TYR A 161 8.03 -3.25 -18.68
N PRO A 162 8.85 -3.06 -19.73
CA PRO A 162 10.19 -3.65 -19.82
C PRO A 162 11.20 -3.07 -18.80
N ASP A 163 10.88 -1.94 -18.18
CA ASP A 163 11.68 -1.27 -17.17
C ASP A 163 11.39 -1.74 -15.74
N ILE A 164 10.39 -2.60 -15.54
CA ILE A 164 10.03 -3.17 -14.24
C ILE A 164 10.61 -4.58 -14.12
N ASP A 165 11.26 -4.88 -13.00
CA ASP A 165 11.73 -6.22 -12.69
C ASP A 165 10.57 -7.11 -12.24
N PHE A 166 10.31 -8.20 -12.95
CA PHE A 166 9.29 -9.21 -12.60
C PHE A 166 9.92 -10.49 -12.03
N SER A 167 11.18 -10.47 -11.60
CA SER A 167 11.86 -11.63 -11.01
C SER A 167 11.12 -12.24 -9.81
N ALA A 168 10.38 -11.42 -9.05
CA ALA A 168 9.55 -11.85 -7.92
C ALA A 168 8.10 -12.19 -8.31
N VAL A 169 7.82 -12.40 -9.60
CA VAL A 169 6.53 -12.87 -10.14
C VAL A 169 6.70 -14.24 -10.78
N PRO A 170 5.84 -15.24 -10.48
CA PRO A 170 5.89 -16.54 -11.14
C PRO A 170 5.70 -16.45 -12.65
N ASP A 171 6.45 -17.25 -13.40
CA ASP A 171 6.36 -17.31 -14.87
C ASP A 171 5.00 -17.81 -15.34
N GLY A 172 4.62 -17.39 -16.55
CA GLY A 172 3.39 -17.80 -17.20
C GLY A 172 2.11 -17.23 -16.61
N GLU A 173 1.03 -17.96 -16.86
CA GLU A 173 -0.34 -17.62 -16.46
C GLU A 173 -0.51 -17.52 -14.94
N ASP A 174 -1.56 -16.82 -14.54
CA ASP A 174 -1.88 -16.65 -13.13
C ASP A 174 -2.35 -17.96 -12.49
N SER A 175 -1.61 -18.46 -11.50
CA SER A 175 -2.03 -19.63 -10.71
C SER A 175 -3.31 -19.37 -9.90
N PHE A 176 -3.69 -18.11 -9.72
CA PHE A 176 -4.90 -17.66 -9.02
C PHE A 176 -6.00 -17.19 -9.98
N LEU A 177 -5.93 -17.58 -11.26
CA LEU A 177 -6.93 -17.22 -12.26
C LEU A 177 -8.33 -17.63 -11.79
N THR A 178 -9.26 -16.66 -11.77
CA THR A 178 -10.65 -16.92 -11.35
C THR A 178 -11.35 -17.89 -12.31
N LYS A 179 -12.29 -18.66 -11.76
CA LYS A 179 -13.16 -19.58 -12.51
C LYS A 179 -13.99 -18.89 -13.59
N ILE A 180 -14.33 -17.61 -13.40
CA ILE A 180 -15.01 -16.80 -14.43
C ILE A 180 -14.19 -16.71 -15.73
N LEU A 181 -12.86 -16.73 -15.61
CA LEU A 181 -11.92 -16.68 -16.73
C LEU A 181 -11.44 -18.08 -17.16
N GLY A 182 -12.06 -19.15 -16.65
CA GLY A 182 -11.68 -20.53 -16.95
C GLY A 182 -10.53 -21.07 -16.07
N GLY A 183 -10.14 -20.35 -15.02
CA GLY A 183 -9.18 -20.83 -14.02
C GLY A 183 -9.80 -21.74 -12.97
N THR A 184 -9.03 -22.07 -11.93
CA THR A 184 -9.45 -22.99 -10.86
C THR A 184 -9.84 -22.29 -9.56
N PHE A 185 -9.58 -20.99 -9.42
CA PHE A 185 -9.89 -20.26 -8.20
C PHE A 185 -11.34 -19.80 -8.19
N ASP A 186 -12.14 -20.27 -7.24
CA ASP A 186 -13.59 -20.00 -7.17
C ASP A 186 -14.04 -19.38 -5.84
N ARG A 187 -13.08 -18.92 -5.04
CA ARG A 187 -13.32 -18.27 -3.76
C ARG A 187 -12.39 -17.10 -3.57
N ARG A 188 -12.82 -16.17 -2.72
CA ARG A 188 -11.94 -15.13 -2.20
C ARG A 188 -10.87 -15.75 -1.29
N GLU A 189 -9.65 -15.24 -1.37
CA GLU A 189 -8.58 -15.49 -0.41
C GLU A 189 -9.08 -15.24 1.01
N THR A 190 -8.78 -16.11 1.97
CA THR A 190 -9.22 -15.94 3.36
C THR A 190 -8.43 -14.83 4.06
N ASP A 191 -8.89 -14.41 5.23
CA ASP A 191 -8.16 -13.41 6.03
C ASP A 191 -6.80 -13.96 6.48
N GLU A 192 -6.71 -15.24 6.81
CA GLU A 192 -5.47 -15.93 7.22
C GLU A 192 -4.46 -16.03 6.06
N GLU A 193 -4.93 -16.35 4.85
CA GLU A 193 -4.10 -16.38 3.65
C GLU A 193 -3.58 -14.99 3.30
N LEU A 194 -4.45 -13.98 3.39
CA LEU A 194 -4.08 -12.58 3.19
C LEU A 194 -3.08 -12.11 4.25
N ASP A 195 -3.29 -12.45 5.52
CA ASP A 195 -2.38 -12.11 6.62
C ASP A 195 -1.00 -12.73 6.42
N GLN A 196 -0.93 -14.00 6.03
CA GLN A 196 0.33 -14.65 5.72
C GLN A 196 1.06 -13.92 4.58
N ARG A 197 0.33 -13.56 3.51
CA ARG A 197 0.90 -12.83 2.37
C ARG A 197 1.35 -11.41 2.72
N ILE A 198 0.66 -10.75 3.63
CA ILE A 198 1.07 -9.46 4.18
C ILE A 198 2.37 -9.62 4.99
N GLN A 199 2.47 -10.65 5.84
CA GLN A 199 3.69 -10.94 6.59
C GLN A 199 4.88 -11.26 5.67
N ASP A 200 4.65 -12.01 4.60
CA ASP A 200 5.68 -12.31 3.59
C ASP A 200 6.17 -11.02 2.91
N THR A 201 5.24 -10.11 2.60
CA THR A 201 5.54 -8.79 2.01
C THR A 201 6.31 -7.89 2.99
N LEU A 202 5.90 -7.83 4.25
CA LEU A 202 6.61 -7.05 5.28
C LEU A 202 7.99 -7.64 5.58
N SER A 203 8.11 -8.97 5.58
CA SER A 203 9.40 -9.66 5.71
C SER A 203 10.31 -9.41 4.53
N PHE A 204 9.75 -9.35 3.31
CA PHE A 204 10.49 -8.95 2.11
C PHE A 204 11.04 -7.52 2.27
N ILE A 205 10.18 -6.56 2.64
CA ILE A 205 10.55 -5.17 2.90
C ILE A 205 11.61 -5.06 4.00
N ALA A 206 11.49 -5.84 5.08
CA ALA A 206 12.44 -5.84 6.20
C ALA A 206 13.86 -6.25 5.79
N LYS A 207 13.98 -7.22 4.87
CA LYS A 207 15.26 -7.75 4.40
C LYS A 207 15.96 -6.86 3.37
N ARG A 208 15.27 -5.87 2.81
CA ARG A 208 15.85 -4.88 1.89
C ARG A 208 16.91 -4.02 2.61
N GLU A 209 17.89 -3.51 1.89
CA GLU A 209 18.84 -2.54 2.45
C GLU A 209 18.29 -1.11 2.42
N GLU A 210 17.38 -0.84 1.48
CA GLU A 210 16.75 0.44 1.23
C GLU A 210 15.96 0.93 2.43
N LYS A 211 16.10 2.22 2.76
CA LYS A 211 15.47 2.85 3.93
C LYS A 211 14.16 3.55 3.63
N GLU A 212 14.03 4.07 2.42
CA GLU A 212 12.82 4.72 1.94
C GLU A 212 12.33 3.95 0.72
N ILE A 213 11.12 3.40 0.82
CA ILE A 213 10.55 2.48 -0.17
C ILE A 213 9.20 3.02 -0.62
N LEU A 214 9.01 3.17 -1.93
CA LEU A 214 7.71 3.40 -2.51
C LEU A 214 6.97 2.06 -2.65
N PHE A 215 5.72 1.98 -2.24
CA PHE A 215 4.91 0.77 -2.34
C PHE A 215 3.54 1.04 -2.97
N VAL A 216 3.39 0.69 -4.26
CA VAL A 216 2.16 0.84 -5.03
C VAL A 216 1.32 -0.45 -5.01
N GLY A 217 0.12 -0.38 -4.45
CA GLY A 217 -0.73 -1.55 -4.19
C GLY A 217 -2.23 -1.27 -4.21
N HIS A 218 -2.98 -1.99 -3.37
CA HIS A 218 -4.44 -2.14 -3.52
C HIS A 218 -5.22 -1.93 -2.22
N SER A 219 -6.51 -1.67 -2.36
CA SER A 219 -7.38 -1.24 -1.27
C SER A 219 -7.46 -2.27 -0.15
N SER A 220 -7.95 -3.48 -0.43
CA SER A 220 -8.24 -4.43 0.65
C SER A 220 -6.97 -5.03 1.25
N PHE A 221 -5.92 -5.15 0.45
CA PHE A 221 -4.58 -5.53 0.91
C PHE A 221 -4.00 -4.51 1.91
N PHE A 222 -3.95 -3.22 1.55
CA PHE A 222 -3.45 -2.19 2.46
C PHE A 222 -4.35 -2.01 3.68
N GLN A 223 -5.67 -2.04 3.49
CA GLN A 223 -6.59 -1.96 4.60
C GLN A 223 -6.30 -3.03 5.65
N ARG A 224 -6.18 -4.31 5.26
CA ARG A 224 -5.84 -5.39 6.18
C ARG A 224 -4.44 -5.22 6.79
N MET A 225 -3.46 -4.79 6.01
CA MET A 225 -2.09 -4.54 6.49
C MET A 225 -2.07 -3.46 7.59
N PHE A 226 -2.75 -2.35 7.38
CA PHE A 226 -2.82 -1.25 8.33
C PHE A 226 -3.56 -1.66 9.61
N GLU A 227 -4.67 -2.40 9.46
CA GLU A 227 -5.50 -2.88 10.57
C GLU A 227 -4.80 -3.92 11.45
N ALA A 228 -4.19 -4.93 10.84
CA ALA A 228 -3.74 -6.12 11.55
C ALA A 228 -2.22 -6.17 11.78
N HIS A 229 -1.41 -5.45 11.00
CA HIS A 229 0.05 -5.63 11.00
C HIS A 229 0.88 -4.37 11.27
N ILE A 230 0.37 -3.17 10.97
CA ILE A 230 1.10 -1.90 11.20
C ILE A 230 0.74 -1.27 12.56
N GLY A 231 -0.39 -1.63 13.16
CA GLY A 231 -0.87 -0.99 14.40
C GLY A 231 -1.33 0.44 14.18
N TRP A 232 -2.00 0.69 13.04
CA TRP A 232 -2.48 2.02 12.66
C TRP A 232 -3.63 2.48 13.57
N ASP A 233 -3.42 3.60 14.26
CA ASP A 233 -4.46 4.22 15.08
C ASP A 233 -5.40 5.06 14.19
N ARG A 234 -6.61 4.54 13.99
CA ARG A 234 -7.62 5.19 13.16
C ARG A 234 -8.13 6.50 13.73
N ASP A 235 -8.21 6.61 15.05
CA ASP A 235 -8.78 7.78 15.70
C ASP A 235 -7.81 8.96 15.58
N SER A 236 -6.50 8.68 15.58
CA SER A 236 -5.46 9.70 15.48
C SER A 236 -5.03 10.01 14.05
N TYR A 237 -5.03 9.03 13.15
CA TYR A 237 -4.43 9.16 11.81
C TYR A 237 -5.41 8.92 10.65
N GLY A 238 -6.70 8.71 10.94
CA GLY A 238 -7.72 8.49 9.93
C GLY A 238 -7.85 7.04 9.47
N PRO A 239 -8.66 6.78 8.43
CA PRO A 239 -9.06 5.42 8.07
C PRO A 239 -7.88 4.53 7.63
N THR A 240 -8.03 3.22 7.80
CA THR A 240 -7.05 2.23 7.32
C THR A 240 -7.16 1.94 5.83
N TRP A 241 -8.30 2.24 5.21
CA TRP A 241 -8.41 2.22 3.76
C TRP A 241 -7.77 3.49 3.18
N LEU A 242 -7.16 3.34 2.01
CA LEU A 242 -6.65 4.43 1.21
C LEU A 242 -7.63 4.71 0.07
N GLU A 243 -7.85 5.97 -0.28
CA GLU A 243 -8.59 6.37 -1.49
C GLU A 243 -7.79 6.08 -2.77
N ASN A 244 -8.46 6.11 -3.93
CA ASN A 244 -7.77 5.89 -5.20
C ASN A 244 -6.71 6.98 -5.43
N ALA A 245 -5.50 6.56 -5.81
CA ALA A 245 -4.33 7.44 -5.96
C ALA A 245 -3.94 8.20 -4.67
N GLU A 246 -4.37 7.74 -3.50
CA GLU A 246 -3.89 8.29 -2.23
C GLU A 246 -2.45 7.81 -1.95
N LEU A 247 -1.59 8.76 -1.56
CA LEU A 247 -0.25 8.51 -1.05
C LEU A 247 -0.21 8.70 0.47
N ARG A 248 0.36 7.73 1.19
CA ARG A 248 0.51 7.76 2.64
C ARG A 248 1.89 7.27 3.07
N SER A 249 2.66 8.13 3.72
CA SER A 249 4.00 7.83 4.22
C SER A 249 3.95 7.34 5.67
N VAL A 250 4.58 6.19 5.95
CA VAL A 250 4.58 5.57 7.29
C VAL A 250 5.98 5.11 7.66
N ASN A 251 6.41 5.40 8.89
CA ASN A 251 7.62 4.84 9.47
C ASN A 251 7.31 3.46 10.07
N LEU A 252 7.84 2.41 9.47
CA LEU A 252 7.74 1.05 9.95
C LEU A 252 8.93 0.69 10.83
N VAL A 253 8.65 0.09 11.98
CA VAL A 253 9.65 -0.53 12.84
C VAL A 253 9.56 -2.04 12.66
N LEU A 254 10.51 -2.60 11.92
CA LEU A 254 10.52 -4.01 11.55
C LEU A 254 11.27 -4.80 12.62
N ARG A 255 10.72 -5.94 13.04
CA ARG A 255 11.28 -6.81 14.08
C ARG A 255 11.91 -8.05 13.50
#